data_AF-A0A837HZI6-F1
#
_entry.id   AF-A0A837HZI6-F1
#
_cell.length_a   1.000
_cell.length_b   1.000
_cell.length_c   1.000
_cell.angle_alpha   90.00
_cell.angle_beta   90.00
_cell.angle_gamma   90.00
#
_symmetry.space_group_name_H-M   'P 1'
#
loop_
_entity.id
_entity.type
_entity.pdbx_description
1 polymer ?
#
loop_
_entity_poly.entity_id
_entity_poly.type
_entity_poly.pdbx_seq_one_letter_code
_entity_poly.pdbx_strand_id
1 'polypeptide(L)'
;MNNQHKFFLYARKSTDVEDKQARSIEDQIAELRAFAKQENLNIVDVLIEKQSAKIPGRPIFNEMLDKIERGEANGILAWHADRLARNSVDGGRIIYLLLCGFSFRKHEAWFAPKSEARRISRPRANRLHQR
;
A
#
# COMPACT_ATOMS: atom_id res chain seq x y z
N MET A 1 19.24 -10.10 -13.14
CA MET A 1 19.03 -8.67 -12.83
C MET A 1 18.29 -8.61 -11.50
N ASN A 2 18.92 -8.09 -10.44
CA ASN A 2 18.25 -7.93 -9.15
C ASN A 2 17.18 -6.86 -9.30
N ASN A 3 15.95 -7.27 -9.55
CA ASN A 3 14.81 -6.38 -9.63
C ASN A 3 14.46 -5.96 -8.20
N GLN A 4 15.25 -5.05 -7.61
CA GLN A 4 14.89 -4.41 -6.36
C GLN A 4 13.62 -3.59 -6.64
N HIS A 5 12.48 -4.13 -6.23
CA HIS A 5 11.20 -3.45 -6.32
C HIS A 5 11.29 -2.09 -5.63
N LYS A 6 11.00 -1.03 -6.38
CA LYS A 6 11.06 0.37 -5.97
C LYS A 6 9.68 0.77 -5.48
N PHE A 7 9.60 1.25 -4.24
CA PHE A 7 8.34 1.61 -3.59
C PHE A 7 8.30 3.11 -3.30
N PHE A 8 7.12 3.69 -3.49
CA PHE A 8 6.77 4.95 -2.84
C PHE A 8 6.17 4.68 -1.47
N LEU A 9 6.63 5.40 -0.46
CA LEU A 9 6.00 5.42 0.85
C LEU A 9 4.97 6.54 0.86
N TYR A 10 3.71 6.21 1.05
CA TYR A 10 2.62 7.16 1.02
C TYR A 10 1.93 7.27 2.40
N ALA A 11 2.06 8.43 3.02
CA ALA A 11 1.44 8.77 4.30
C ALA A 11 0.38 9.87 4.10
N ARG A 12 -0.79 9.70 4.74
CA ARG A 12 -1.91 10.66 4.61
C ARG A 12 -2.54 10.94 5.95
N LYS A 13 -2.86 12.21 6.21
CA LYS A 13 -3.79 12.63 7.26
C LYS A 13 -4.91 13.48 6.64
N SER A 14 -6.17 13.14 6.92
CA SER A 14 -7.28 13.94 6.42
C SER A 14 -7.36 15.28 7.15
N THR A 15 -7.88 16.29 6.46
CA THR A 15 -8.39 17.52 7.06
C THR A 15 -9.77 17.34 7.70
N ASP A 16 -10.41 16.18 7.49
CA ASP A 16 -11.70 15.83 8.06
C ASP A 16 -11.65 15.66 9.59
N VAL A 17 -12.72 16.07 10.28
CA VAL A 17 -12.89 15.95 11.74
C VAL A 17 -12.88 14.49 12.19
N GLU A 18 -13.44 13.57 11.39
CA GLU A 18 -13.48 12.13 11.69
C GLU A 18 -12.08 11.50 11.75
N ASP A 19 -11.13 11.97 10.94
CA ASP A 19 -9.77 11.43 10.84
C ASP A 19 -8.80 12.19 11.78
N LYS A 20 -9.27 13.14 12.60
CA LYS A 20 -8.40 13.90 13.53
C LYS A 20 -7.71 13.02 14.56
N GLN A 21 -8.34 11.90 14.94
CA GLN A 21 -7.81 10.89 15.85
C GLN A 21 -6.92 9.84 15.15
N ALA A 22 -6.72 9.94 13.83
CA ALA A 22 -5.80 9.06 13.13
C ALA A 22 -4.33 9.38 13.47
N ARG A 23 -3.48 8.35 13.37
CA ARG A 23 -2.04 8.44 13.64
C ARG A 23 -1.40 9.65 12.95
N SER A 24 -0.41 10.24 13.62
CA SER A 24 0.37 11.32 13.04
C SER A 24 1.05 10.87 11.75
N ILE A 25 1.44 11.83 10.91
CA ILE A 25 2.15 11.51 9.66
C ILE A 25 3.54 10.98 9.99
N GLU A 26 4.16 11.54 11.02
CA GLU A 26 5.47 11.20 11.53
C GLU A 26 5.53 9.75 12.02
N ASP A 27 4.53 9.31 12.79
CA ASP A 27 4.43 7.92 13.27
C ASP A 27 4.23 6.95 12.09
N GLN A 28 3.35 7.31 11.14
CA GLN A 28 3.14 6.51 9.93
C GLN A 28 4.47 6.32 9.17
N ILE A 29 5.24 7.38 8.96
CA ILE A 29 6.52 7.30 8.25
C ILE A 29 7.53 6.46 9.03
N ALA A 30 7.64 6.65 10.34
CA ALA A 30 8.58 5.92 11.18
C ALA A 30 8.34 4.40 11.11
N GLU A 31 7.09 3.98 11.25
CA GLU A 31 6.73 2.57 11.21
C GLU A 31 6.82 1.98 9.80
N LEU A 32 6.38 2.71 8.76
CA LEU A 32 6.53 2.26 7.37
C LEU A 32 8.00 2.13 6.97
N ARG A 33 8.89 3.01 7.46
CA ARG A 33 10.34 2.89 7.26
C ARG A 33 10.93 1.68 7.98
N ALA A 34 10.50 1.41 9.22
CA ALA A 34 10.92 0.23 9.97
C ALA A 34 10.50 -1.06 9.24
N PHE A 35 9.25 -1.12 8.77
CA PHE A 35 8.74 -2.21 7.96
C PHE A 35 9.51 -2.38 6.64
N ALA A 36 9.74 -1.28 5.92
CA ALA A 36 10.51 -1.32 4.67
C ALA A 36 11.92 -1.87 4.89
N LYS A 37 12.59 -1.47 5.98
CA LYS A 37 13.92 -1.99 6.35
C LYS A 37 13.88 -3.50 6.66
N GLN A 38 12.87 -3.95 7.40
CA GLN A 38 12.73 -5.37 7.75
C GLN A 38 12.48 -6.24 6.52
N GLU A 39 11.62 -5.79 5.61
CA GLU A 39 11.24 -6.51 4.39
C GLU A 39 12.20 -6.25 3.21
N ASN A 40 13.30 -5.52 3.46
CA ASN A 40 14.31 -5.14 2.47
C ASN A 40 13.69 -4.46 1.22
N LEU A 41 12.72 -3.57 1.44
CA LEU A 41 12.06 -2.78 0.39
C LEU A 41 12.88 -1.53 0.07
N ASN A 42 13.05 -1.24 -1.21
CA ASN A 42 13.71 -0.03 -1.66
C ASN A 42 12.70 1.13 -1.74
N ILE A 43 12.74 2.06 -0.78
CA ILE A 43 11.89 3.26 -0.79
C ILE A 43 12.58 4.36 -1.60
N VAL A 44 11.98 4.74 -2.73
CA VAL A 44 12.56 5.75 -3.64
C VAL A 44 12.05 7.16 -3.39
N ASP A 45 10.87 7.31 -2.78
CA ASP A 45 10.33 8.61 -2.37
C ASP A 45 9.35 8.45 -1.19
N VAL A 46 9.17 9.52 -0.43
CA VAL A 46 8.24 9.63 0.70
C VAL A 46 7.24 10.75 0.42
N LEU A 47 6.00 10.37 0.19
CA LEU A 47 4.91 11.24 -0.23
C LEU A 47 3.95 11.48 0.93
N ILE A 48 3.69 12.74 1.23
CA ILE A 48 2.91 13.17 2.40
C ILE A 48 1.72 13.99 1.95
N GLU A 49 0.51 13.47 2.15
CA GLU A 49 -0.74 14.14 1.75
C GLU A 49 -1.57 14.60 2.95
N LYS A 50 -2.08 15.83 2.88
CA LYS A 50 -2.90 16.44 3.95
C LYS A 50 -4.31 16.76 3.45
N GLN A 51 -4.90 15.85 2.68
CA GLN A 51 -6.22 16.01 2.07
C GLN A 51 -7.09 14.77 2.29
N SER A 52 -8.42 14.96 2.31
CA SER A 52 -9.39 13.87 2.38
C SER A 52 -9.36 12.99 1.12
N ALA A 53 -9.49 11.67 1.31
CA ALA A 53 -9.58 10.70 0.21
C ALA A 53 -11.03 10.40 -0.24
N LYS A 54 -12.02 11.18 0.25
CA LYS A 54 -13.45 11.02 -0.08
C LYS A 54 -13.78 11.47 -1.53
N ILE A 55 -12.96 12.35 -2.12
CA ILE A 55 -13.16 12.90 -3.47
C ILE A 55 -11.81 12.84 -4.22
N PRO A 56 -11.80 12.56 -5.53
CA PRO A 56 -10.60 12.63 -6.37
C PRO A 56 -9.98 14.03 -6.45
N GLY A 57 -8.78 14.14 -7.03
CA GLY A 57 -8.11 15.42 -7.28
C GLY A 57 -7.08 15.82 -6.22
N ARG A 58 -6.53 14.84 -5.50
CA ARG A 58 -5.41 15.06 -4.57
C ARG A 58 -4.11 15.21 -5.37
N PRO A 59 -3.38 16.34 -5.22
CA PRO A 59 -2.25 16.65 -6.08
C PRO A 59 -1.10 15.64 -5.90
N ILE A 60 -0.74 15.29 -4.67
CA ILE A 60 0.40 14.42 -4.39
C ILE A 60 0.08 12.97 -4.76
N PHE A 61 -1.16 12.55 -4.53
CA PHE A 61 -1.62 11.24 -4.96
C PHE A 61 -1.62 11.11 -6.49
N ASN A 62 -2.10 12.11 -7.22
CA ASN A 62 -2.09 12.07 -8.68
C ASN A 62 -0.66 12.07 -9.23
N GLU A 63 0.20 12.95 -8.70
CA GLU A 63 1.62 12.99 -9.10
C GLU A 63 2.32 11.64 -8.83
N MET A 64 1.99 10.97 -7.73
CA MET A 64 2.47 9.61 -7.45
C MET A 64 2.08 8.62 -8.55
N LEU A 65 0.82 8.65 -8.99
CA LEU A 65 0.35 7.77 -10.07
C LEU A 65 1.08 8.07 -11.38
N ASP A 66 1.26 9.35 -11.72
CA ASP A 66 1.98 9.77 -12.92
C ASP A 66 3.44 9.27 -12.87
N LYS A 67 4.12 9.39 -11.73
CA LYS A 67 5.47 8.84 -11.52
C LYS A 67 5.53 7.31 -11.67
N ILE A 68 4.49 6.61 -11.21
CA ILE A 68 4.36 5.15 -11.37
C ILE A 68 4.23 4.79 -12.84
N GLU A 69 3.39 5.51 -13.60
CA GLU A 69 3.20 5.29 -15.03
C GLU A 69 4.47 5.56 -15.83
N ARG A 70 5.32 6.49 -15.38
CA ARG A 70 6.66 6.72 -15.93
C ARG A 70 7.71 5.65 -15.55
N GLY A 71 7.35 4.67 -14.71
CA GLY A 71 8.23 3.58 -14.30
C GLY A 71 9.22 3.95 -13.18
N GLU A 72 8.99 5.05 -12.46
CA GLU A 72 9.87 5.48 -11.36
C GLU A 72 9.76 4.55 -10.14
N ALA A 73 8.58 3.96 -9.92
CA ALA A 73 8.31 2.97 -8.89
C ALA A 73 7.39 1.86 -9.42
N ASN A 74 7.48 0.68 -8.80
CA ASN A 74 6.63 -0.47 -9.10
C ASN A 74 5.87 -0.99 -7.87
N GLY A 75 5.87 -0.20 -6.79
CA GLY A 75 5.02 -0.45 -5.64
C GLY A 75 4.67 0.79 -4.81
N ILE A 76 3.63 0.66 -4.00
CA ILE A 76 3.25 1.64 -2.97
C ILE A 76 3.24 0.93 -1.63
N LEU A 77 3.88 1.56 -0.65
CA LEU A 77 3.84 1.21 0.75
C LEU A 77 3.00 2.24 1.50
N ALA A 78 1.88 1.82 2.08
CA ALA A 78 1.02 2.68 2.87
C ALA A 78 0.61 2.00 4.17
N TRP A 79 0.13 2.80 5.13
CA TRP A 79 -0.31 2.30 6.42
C TRP A 79 -1.55 1.40 6.30
N HIS A 80 -2.60 1.92 5.66
CA HIS A 80 -3.85 1.22 5.33
C HIS A 80 -4.30 1.63 3.91
N ALA A 81 -5.19 0.84 3.29
CA ALA A 81 -5.73 1.14 1.96
C ALA A 81 -6.59 2.41 1.92
N ASP A 82 -7.25 2.76 3.04
CA ASP A 82 -8.03 3.99 3.19
C ASP A 82 -7.18 5.28 3.10
N ARG A 83 -5.85 5.15 3.23
CA ARG A 83 -4.91 6.24 2.97
C ARG A 83 -4.82 6.52 1.47
N LEU A 84 -4.95 5.48 0.63
CA LEU A 84 -4.90 5.62 -0.82
C LEU A 84 -6.22 6.07 -1.42
N ALA A 85 -7.35 5.50 -1.01
CA ALA A 85 -8.65 5.88 -1.57
C ALA A 85 -9.80 5.56 -0.61
N ARG A 86 -10.79 6.47 -0.54
CA ARG A 86 -12.12 6.24 0.05
C ARG A 86 -13.25 6.54 -0.95
N ASN A 87 -12.91 6.54 -2.23
CA ASN A 87 -13.82 6.78 -3.35
C ASN A 87 -13.54 5.76 -4.46
N SER A 88 -14.54 5.49 -5.30
CA SER A 88 -14.47 4.46 -6.33
C SER A 88 -13.52 4.80 -7.49
N VAL A 89 -13.31 6.09 -7.78
CA VAL A 89 -12.46 6.53 -8.89
C VAL A 89 -10.99 6.26 -8.57
N ASP A 90 -10.49 6.79 -7.46
CA ASP A 90 -9.10 6.56 -7.02
C ASP A 90 -8.87 5.08 -6.67
N GLY A 91 -9.88 4.44 -6.06
CA GLY A 91 -9.84 3.00 -5.76
C GLY A 91 -9.70 2.17 -7.03
N GLY A 92 -10.45 2.49 -8.07
CA GLY A 92 -10.36 1.85 -9.38
C GLY A 92 -8.98 2.00 -10.02
N ARG A 93 -8.36 3.18 -9.90
CA ARG A 93 -6.97 3.41 -10.40
C ARG A 93 -5.95 2.53 -9.69
N ILE A 94 -6.04 2.41 -8.36
CA ILE A 94 -5.15 1.50 -7.60
C ILE A 94 -5.38 0.04 -7.99
N ILE A 95 -6.65 -0.39 -8.15
CA ILE A 95 -6.98 -1.75 -8.60
C ILE A 95 -6.41 -2.01 -9.99
N TYR A 96 -6.55 -1.07 -10.92
CA TYR A 96 -5.96 -1.18 -12.26
C TYR A 96 -4.45 -1.39 -12.20
N LEU A 97 -3.73 -0.57 -11.43
CA LEU A 97 -2.29 -0.74 -11.23
C LEU A 97 -1.94 -2.14 -10.70
N LEU A 98 -2.69 -2.64 -9.70
CA LEU A 98 -2.49 -3.98 -9.16
C LEU A 98 -2.65 -5.07 -10.22
N LEU A 99 -3.64 -4.95 -11.11
CA LEU A 99 -3.86 -5.89 -12.21
C LEU A 99 -2.72 -5.84 -13.24
N CYS A 100 -2.09 -4.68 -13.41
CA CYS A 100 -0.89 -4.52 -14.26
C CYS A 100 0.41 -5.03 -13.60
N GLY A 101 0.35 -5.67 -12.43
CA GLY A 101 1.51 -6.24 -11.75
C GLY A 101 2.19 -5.29 -10.75
N PHE A 102 1.55 -4.17 -10.41
CA PHE A 102 2.03 -3.24 -9.41
C PHE A 102 1.93 -3.84 -8.00
N SER A 103 2.93 -3.60 -7.15
CA SER A 103 2.98 -4.16 -5.79
C SER A 103 2.42 -3.20 -4.74
N PHE A 104 1.29 -3.53 -4.14
CA PHE A 104 0.82 -2.83 -2.95
C PHE A 104 1.22 -3.57 -1.68
N ARG A 105 1.81 -2.85 -0.72
CA ARG A 105 2.10 -3.34 0.63
C ARG A 105 1.40 -2.45 1.64
N LYS A 106 0.68 -3.08 2.57
CA LYS A 106 0.02 -2.40 3.69
C LYS A 106 0.66 -2.81 5.01
N HIS A 107 0.89 -1.85 5.90
CA HIS A 107 1.52 -2.11 7.19
C HIS A 107 0.68 -3.00 8.12
N GLU A 108 -0.65 -2.83 8.14
CA GLU A 108 -1.55 -3.58 9.02
C GLU A 108 -1.44 -5.12 8.88
N ALA A 109 -1.08 -5.61 7.70
CA ALA A 109 -0.88 -7.05 7.48
C ALA A 109 0.27 -7.63 8.32
N TRP A 110 1.19 -6.79 8.80
CA TRP A 110 2.34 -7.18 9.63
C TRP A 110 1.95 -7.51 11.08
N PHE A 111 0.86 -6.92 11.60
CA PHE A 111 0.38 -7.12 12.96
C PHE A 111 -0.76 -8.14 13.08
N ALA A 112 -1.24 -8.70 11.97
CA ALA A 112 -2.20 -9.80 12.03
C ALA A 112 -1.56 -10.98 12.79
N PRO A 113 -2.25 -11.59 13.77
CA PRO A 113 -1.71 -12.71 14.50
C PRO A 113 -1.27 -13.82 13.52
N LYS A 114 -0.01 -14.28 13.66
CA LYS A 114 0.63 -15.25 12.76
C LYS A 114 -0.14 -16.57 12.57
N SER A 115 -1.18 -16.83 13.37
CA SER A 115 -2.07 -17.98 13.24
C SER A 115 -2.88 -17.97 11.94
N GLU A 116 -3.19 -16.81 11.37
CA GLU A 116 -4.09 -16.70 10.22
C GLU A 116 -3.36 -16.73 8.86
N ALA A 117 -2.08 -16.30 8.85
CA ALA A 117 -1.23 -16.32 7.65
C ALA A 117 -0.90 -17.74 7.15
N ARG A 118 -0.96 -18.76 8.01
CA ARG A 118 -0.71 -20.18 7.64
C ARG A 118 -1.83 -20.83 6.82
N ARG A 119 -3.00 -20.19 6.71
CA ARG A 119 -4.17 -20.79 6.05
C ARG A 119 -4.22 -20.54 4.54
N ILE A 120 -3.43 -19.59 4.02
CA ILE A 120 -3.45 -19.19 2.60
C ILE A 120 -2.29 -19.83 1.79
N SER A 121 -1.34 -20.52 2.45
CA SER A 121 -0.16 -21.12 1.80
C SER A 121 -0.17 -22.66 1.74
N ARG A 122 -1.34 -23.31 1.64
CA ARG A 122 -1.39 -24.74 1.30
C ARG A 122 -1.79 -24.90 -0.17
N PRO A 123 -0.92 -25.43 -1.05
CA PRO A 123 -1.38 -25.89 -2.35
C PRO A 123 -2.46 -26.96 -2.12
N ARG A 124 -3.58 -26.88 -2.86
CA ARG A 124 -4.59 -27.95 -2.88
C ARG A 124 -3.90 -29.21 -3.35
N ALA A 125 -3.54 -30.09 -2.41
CA ALA A 125 -3.07 -31.43 -2.73
C ALA A 125 -4.20 -32.16 -3.47
N ASN A 126 -3.84 -32.70 -4.63
CA ASN A 126 -4.67 -33.54 -5.49
C ASN A 126 -5.48 -34.55 -4.67
N ARG A 127 -6.81 -34.47 -4.79
CA ARG A 127 -7.70 -35.55 -4.37
C ARG A 127 -7.70 -36.60 -5.48
N LEU A 128 -6.68 -37.46 -5.48
CA LEU A 128 -6.65 -38.68 -6.28
C LEU A 128 -7.10 -39.85 -5.39
N HIS A 129 -8.07 -40.61 -5.91
CA HIS A 129 -8.33 -42.03 -5.66
C HIS A 129 -8.77 -42.48 -4.26
N GLN A 130 -10.06 -42.76 -4.11
CA GLN A 130 -10.61 -43.99 -3.51
C GLN A 130 -11.84 -44.33 -4.38
N ARG A 131 -11.75 -45.29 -5.31
CA ARG A 131 -12.13 -46.70 -5.13
C ARG A 131 -13.37 -46.89 -4.27
#